data_AF-A0A094F9C2-F1
#
_entry.id   AF-A0A094F9C2-F1
#
_cell.length_a   1.000
_cell.length_b   1.000
_cell.length_c   1.000
_cell.angle_alpha   90.00
_cell.angle_beta   90.00
_cell.angle_gamma   90.00
#
_symmetry.space_group_name_H-M   'P 1'
#
loop_
_entity.id
_entity.type
_entity.pdbx_description
1 polymer ?
#
loop_
_entity_poly.entity_id
_entity_poly.type
_entity_poly.pdbx_seq_one_letter_code
_entity_poly.pdbx_strand_id
1 'polypeptide(L)'
;MVFSFSHIFLFGVLIVFILYTLRSSVSFQIAVPNYSTSRANHYPSEETLRSRSLTEEQCRTAFPGLLKEVDDAVARGKFVQDTYDPENSLGPVRGRIKDGKLYIIFAQRENDMSKDAVRYRFAVLSQLHRAILTSPTPLPPTTFSLTVSDTPRTGSWSFARPAITPSSPAQNHWPMPHFSHWTWPNPLVGPFDAVLDRIAGIEREARWREKIDKAVWRGTVWFSPIGNKDLRKNLVKVAKGKEWADIEAGRAEVKNATTGVVVEKGNEIRIEEF
;
A
#
# COMPACT_ATOMS: atom_id res chain seq x y z
N MET A 1 -17.00 55.45 -20.96
CA MET A 1 -17.32 54.58 -19.82
C MET A 1 -16.35 54.90 -18.70
N VAL A 2 -16.81 55.60 -17.67
CA VAL A 2 -15.99 55.93 -16.50
C VAL A 2 -16.16 54.78 -15.51
N PHE A 3 -15.13 53.95 -15.34
CA PHE A 3 -15.16 52.91 -14.31
C PHE A 3 -15.09 53.59 -12.93
N SER A 4 -16.11 53.35 -12.11
CA SER A 4 -16.15 53.84 -10.73
C SER A 4 -14.92 53.36 -9.96
N PHE A 5 -14.30 54.24 -9.17
CA PHE A 5 -13.13 53.95 -8.31
C PHE A 5 -13.29 52.67 -7.47
N SER A 6 -14.54 52.34 -7.10
CA SER A 6 -14.88 51.12 -6.37
C SER A 6 -14.54 49.84 -7.12
N HIS A 7 -14.71 49.82 -8.45
CA HIS A 7 -14.41 48.63 -9.27
C HIS A 7 -12.91 48.42 -9.46
N ILE A 8 -12.13 49.50 -9.55
CA ILE A 8 -10.66 49.43 -9.63
C ILE A 8 -10.09 48.90 -8.32
N PHE A 9 -10.64 49.33 -7.17
CA PHE A 9 -10.21 48.86 -5.86
C PHE A 9 -10.53 47.37 -5.64
N LEU A 10 -11.74 46.93 -5.98
CA LEU A 10 -12.13 45.51 -5.90
C LEU A 10 -11.29 44.62 -6.80
N PHE A 11 -10.96 45.07 -8.01
CA PHE A 11 -10.10 44.33 -8.92
C PHE A 11 -8.66 44.24 -8.41
N GLY A 12 -8.16 45.32 -7.79
CA GLY A 12 -6.84 45.34 -7.13
C GLY A 12 -6.76 44.35 -5.96
N VAL A 13 -7.76 44.31 -5.09
CA VAL A 13 -7.81 43.37 -3.96
C VAL A 13 -7.88 41.92 -4.44
N LEU A 14 -8.66 41.64 -5.49
CA LEU A 14 -8.75 40.32 -6.10
C LEU A 14 -7.39 39.85 -6.67
N ILE A 15 -6.67 40.74 -7.36
CA ILE A 15 -5.35 40.43 -7.91
C ILE A 15 -4.35 40.15 -6.79
N VAL A 16 -4.34 40.95 -5.71
CA VAL A 16 -3.45 40.73 -4.56
C VAL A 16 -3.76 39.40 -3.88
N PHE A 17 -5.04 39.03 -3.75
CA PHE A 17 -5.45 37.75 -3.18
C PHE A 17 -5.05 36.56 -4.07
N ILE A 18 -5.18 36.68 -5.39
CA ILE A 18 -4.72 35.67 -6.36
C ILE A 18 -3.20 35.53 -6.32
N LEU A 19 -2.44 36.63 -6.26
CA LEU A 19 -0.99 36.60 -6.15
C LEU A 19 -0.52 36.01 -4.81
N TYR A 20 -1.21 36.31 -3.71
CA TYR A 20 -0.92 35.74 -2.40
C TYR A 20 -1.18 34.22 -2.34
N THR A 21 -2.32 33.77 -2.89
CA THR A 21 -2.66 32.34 -2.95
C THR A 21 -1.71 31.57 -3.88
N LEU A 22 -1.33 32.13 -5.02
CA LEU A 22 -0.31 31.56 -5.91
C LEU A 22 1.06 31.47 -5.20
N ARG A 23 1.47 32.50 -4.46
CA ARG A 23 2.74 32.49 -3.71
C ARG A 23 2.77 31.48 -2.57
N SER A 24 1.64 31.29 -1.88
CA SER A 24 1.50 30.25 -0.84
C SER A 24 1.58 28.83 -1.41
N SER A 25 1.10 28.65 -2.65
CA SER A 25 1.10 27.37 -3.36
C SER A 25 2.49 26.94 -3.85
N VAL A 26 3.45 27.89 -3.95
CA VAL A 26 4.81 27.66 -4.44
C VAL A 26 5.82 27.40 -3.30
N SER A 27 5.40 27.49 -2.04
CA SER A 27 6.30 27.35 -0.87
C SER A 27 6.27 25.96 -0.20
N PHE A 28 5.80 24.91 -0.87
CA PHE A 28 6.11 23.53 -0.46
C PHE A 28 7.52 23.16 -0.96
N GLN A 29 8.54 23.73 -0.31
CA GLN A 29 9.86 23.10 -0.32
C GLN A 29 9.72 21.79 0.44
N ILE A 30 9.62 20.68 -0.30
CA ILE A 30 9.89 19.36 0.27
C ILE A 30 11.34 19.44 0.74
N ALA A 31 11.53 19.54 2.05
CA ALA A 31 12.84 19.32 2.65
C ALA A 31 13.23 17.88 2.32
N VAL A 32 14.03 17.70 1.27
CA VAL A 32 14.71 16.43 1.03
C VAL A 32 15.65 16.27 2.22
N PRO A 33 15.46 15.25 3.08
CA PRO A 33 16.40 15.02 4.16
C PRO A 33 17.77 14.85 3.52
N ASN A 34 18.76 15.62 3.98
CA ASN A 34 20.16 15.36 3.68
C ASN A 34 20.51 13.99 4.26
N TYR A 35 20.27 12.93 3.50
CA TYR A 35 20.82 11.61 3.82
C TYR A 35 22.33 11.75 3.69
N SER A 36 23.00 11.75 4.84
CA SER A 36 24.45 11.63 4.90
C SER A 36 24.84 10.39 4.10
N THR A 37 25.52 10.60 2.97
CA THR A 37 26.05 9.56 2.08
C THR A 37 27.24 8.81 2.69
N SER A 38 27.48 8.93 4.00
CA SER A 38 28.67 8.39 4.68
C SER A 38 28.47 7.03 5.35
N ARG A 39 27.29 6.43 5.31
CA ARG A 39 27.18 4.99 5.58
C ARG A 39 27.16 4.27 4.25
N ALA A 40 28.28 3.64 3.90
CA ALA A 40 28.21 2.37 3.19
C ALA A 40 27.37 1.44 4.08
N ASN A 41 26.04 1.52 3.95
CA ASN A 41 25.11 0.64 4.62
C ASN A 41 25.43 -0.74 4.05
N HIS A 42 26.20 -1.51 4.80
CA HIS A 42 26.37 -2.92 4.52
C HIS A 42 24.96 -3.49 4.55
N TYR A 43 24.44 -3.85 3.37
CA TYR A 43 23.19 -4.59 3.29
C TYR A 43 23.33 -5.81 4.22
N PRO A 44 22.30 -6.17 4.98
CA PRO A 44 22.36 -7.36 5.82
C PRO A 44 22.77 -8.58 4.99
N SER A 45 23.44 -9.55 5.62
CA SER A 45 23.79 -10.78 4.92
C SER A 45 22.54 -11.49 4.38
N GLU A 46 22.69 -12.30 3.34
CA GLU A 46 21.59 -13.13 2.81
C GLU A 46 20.93 -13.99 3.90
N GLU A 47 21.72 -14.51 4.84
CA GLU A 47 21.21 -15.22 6.01
C GLU A 47 20.30 -14.35 6.88
N THR A 48 20.72 -13.11 7.15
CA THR A 48 19.93 -12.13 7.92
C THR A 48 18.65 -11.75 7.18
N LEU A 49 18.73 -11.53 5.87
CA LEU A 49 17.58 -11.20 5.02
C LEU A 49 16.53 -12.32 4.99
N ARG A 50 16.96 -13.58 5.07
CA ARG A 50 16.08 -14.76 5.01
C ARG A 50 15.61 -15.24 6.38
N SER A 51 16.22 -14.76 7.46
CA SER A 51 15.89 -15.19 8.81
C SER A 51 14.49 -14.71 9.23
N ARG A 52 13.71 -15.63 9.81
CA ARG A 52 12.37 -15.37 10.36
C ARG A 52 12.33 -15.40 11.88
N SER A 53 13.49 -15.55 12.51
CA SER A 53 13.66 -15.76 13.95
C SER A 53 14.63 -14.74 14.55
N LEU A 54 14.77 -13.58 13.92
CA LEU A 54 15.52 -12.46 14.49
C LEU A 54 14.74 -11.87 15.66
N THR A 55 15.46 -11.56 16.74
CA THR A 55 14.91 -10.78 17.86
C THR A 55 14.59 -9.36 17.43
N GLU A 56 13.79 -8.63 18.23
CA GLU A 56 13.48 -7.24 17.93
C GLU A 56 14.74 -6.37 17.81
N GLU A 57 15.72 -6.55 18.71
CA GLU A 57 17.00 -5.83 18.68
C GLU A 57 17.79 -6.11 17.39
N GLN A 58 17.85 -7.38 16.97
CA GLN A 58 18.50 -7.76 15.72
C GLN A 58 17.78 -7.17 14.51
N CYS A 59 16.44 -7.19 14.48
CA CYS A 59 15.65 -6.57 13.43
C CYS A 59 15.89 -5.05 13.35
N ARG A 60 15.90 -4.34 14.48
CA ARG A 60 16.14 -2.89 14.52
C ARG A 60 17.55 -2.53 14.04
N THR A 61 18.53 -3.38 14.36
CA THR A 61 19.92 -3.21 13.94
C THR A 61 20.11 -3.49 12.44
N ALA A 62 19.58 -4.62 11.96
CA ALA A 62 19.73 -5.06 10.58
C ALA A 62 18.86 -4.26 9.59
N PHE A 63 17.68 -3.81 10.02
CA PHE A 63 16.71 -3.10 9.16
C PHE A 63 16.31 -1.76 9.77
N PRO A 64 17.20 -0.75 9.76
CA PRO A 64 16.88 0.58 10.25
C PRO A 64 15.61 1.14 9.58
N GLY A 65 14.64 1.55 10.39
CA GLY A 65 13.36 2.12 9.92
C GLY A 65 12.24 1.11 9.65
N LEU A 66 12.50 -0.20 9.67
CA LEU A 66 11.49 -1.24 9.41
C LEU A 66 10.28 -1.15 10.36
N LEU A 67 10.54 -0.89 11.65
CA LEU A 67 9.50 -0.88 12.69
C LEU A 67 8.85 0.50 12.88
N LYS A 68 9.13 1.48 12.02
CA LYS A 68 8.58 2.84 12.15
C LYS A 68 7.04 2.84 12.27
N GLU A 69 6.35 2.03 11.47
CA GLU A 69 4.88 1.96 11.51
C GLU A 69 4.34 1.41 12.84
N VAL A 70 5.09 0.48 13.44
CA VAL A 70 4.77 -0.09 14.75
C VAL A 70 5.02 0.95 15.83
N ASP A 71 6.17 1.63 15.78
CA ASP A 71 6.55 2.68 16.73
C ASP A 71 5.53 3.85 16.68
N ASP A 72 5.13 4.28 15.47
CA ASP A 72 4.08 5.27 15.25
C ASP A 72 2.72 4.79 15.80
N ALA A 73 2.42 3.48 15.73
CA ALA A 73 1.18 2.92 16.26
C ALA A 73 1.15 2.90 17.79
N VAL A 74 2.27 2.54 18.43
CA VAL A 74 2.43 2.60 19.88
C VAL A 74 2.36 4.04 20.38
N ALA A 75 2.97 5.00 19.66
CA ALA A 75 2.97 6.41 20.01
C ALA A 75 1.57 7.05 19.99
N ARG A 76 0.59 6.46 19.28
CA ARG A 76 -0.83 6.90 19.32
C ARG A 76 -1.50 6.62 20.66
N GLY A 77 -0.90 5.82 21.53
CA GLY A 77 -1.44 5.42 22.82
C GLY A 77 -2.18 4.09 22.76
N LYS A 78 -3.10 3.88 23.72
CA LYS A 78 -3.78 2.59 23.91
C LYS A 78 -4.60 2.19 22.69
N PHE A 79 -4.28 1.05 22.10
CA PHE A 79 -5.09 0.42 21.07
C PHE A 79 -6.39 -0.13 21.67
N VAL A 80 -7.53 0.18 21.03
CA VAL A 80 -8.85 -0.27 21.46
C VAL A 80 -9.37 -1.25 20.42
N GLN A 81 -9.40 -2.54 20.72
CA GLN A 81 -9.93 -3.50 19.76
C GLN A 81 -11.42 -3.23 19.47
N ASP A 82 -11.83 -3.45 18.22
CA ASP A 82 -13.22 -3.34 17.78
C ASP A 82 -14.18 -4.15 18.66
N THR A 83 -15.36 -3.61 18.92
CA THR A 83 -16.38 -4.23 19.76
C THR A 83 -16.98 -5.43 19.04
N TYR A 84 -17.12 -6.57 19.73
CA TYR A 84 -17.76 -7.75 19.16
C TYR A 84 -19.26 -7.59 19.25
N ASP A 85 -19.93 -7.63 18.10
CA ASP A 85 -21.37 -7.78 18.03
C ASP A 85 -21.66 -9.22 17.56
N PRO A 86 -22.11 -10.13 18.45
CA PRO A 86 -22.42 -11.51 18.10
C PRO A 86 -23.58 -11.63 17.11
N GLU A 87 -24.47 -10.63 17.04
CA GLU A 87 -25.59 -10.61 16.11
C GLU A 87 -25.16 -10.12 14.71
N ASN A 88 -23.98 -9.49 14.63
CA ASN A 88 -23.41 -9.06 13.37
C ASN A 88 -22.53 -10.15 12.73
N SER A 89 -23.15 -10.94 11.86
CA SER A 89 -22.46 -11.93 11.03
C SER A 89 -21.46 -11.33 10.02
N LEU A 90 -21.45 -10.00 9.84
CA LEU A 90 -20.60 -9.25 8.92
C LEU A 90 -19.54 -8.46 9.71
N GLY A 91 -18.62 -9.20 10.33
CA GLY A 91 -17.54 -8.66 11.16
C GLY A 91 -16.13 -8.99 10.65
N PRO A 92 -15.09 -8.34 11.20
CA PRO A 92 -13.69 -8.67 10.91
C PRO A 92 -13.40 -10.07 11.46
N VAL A 93 -12.33 -10.71 10.99
CA VAL A 93 -11.83 -11.91 11.65
C VAL A 93 -11.40 -11.56 13.07
N ARG A 94 -11.82 -12.34 14.06
CA ARG A 94 -11.34 -12.21 15.44
C ARG A 94 -10.53 -13.44 15.81
N GLY A 95 -9.39 -13.20 16.41
CA GLY A 95 -8.52 -14.26 16.86
C GLY A 95 -7.87 -13.97 18.20
N ARG A 96 -7.22 -15.00 18.71
CA ARG A 96 -6.42 -14.96 19.92
C ARG A 96 -5.13 -15.72 19.70
N ILE A 97 -4.03 -15.13 20.14
CA ILE A 97 -2.74 -15.80 20.30
C ILE A 97 -2.60 -16.09 21.79
N LYS A 98 -2.35 -17.35 22.15
CA LYS A 98 -2.11 -17.76 23.53
C LYS A 98 -1.26 -19.03 23.55
N ASP A 99 -0.23 -19.07 24.39
CA ASP A 99 0.65 -20.23 24.58
C ASP A 99 1.23 -20.76 23.25
N GLY A 100 1.68 -19.84 22.39
CA GLY A 100 2.24 -20.18 21.07
C GLY A 100 1.22 -20.71 20.05
N LYS A 101 -0.09 -20.57 20.30
CA LYS A 101 -1.17 -21.08 19.43
C LYS A 101 -2.06 -19.96 18.93
N LEU A 102 -2.49 -20.10 17.68
CA LEU A 102 -3.47 -19.23 17.02
C LEU A 102 -4.86 -19.85 17.13
N TYR A 103 -5.80 -19.10 17.70
CA TYR A 103 -7.22 -19.46 17.81
C TYR A 103 -8.05 -18.48 16.99
N ILE A 104 -8.96 -18.99 16.17
CA ILE A 104 -9.95 -18.18 15.47
C ILE A 104 -11.24 -18.22 16.28
N ILE A 105 -11.65 -17.05 16.79
CA ILE A 105 -12.85 -16.90 17.61
C ILE A 105 -14.07 -16.66 16.72
N PHE A 106 -13.88 -15.84 15.67
CA PHE A 106 -14.92 -15.51 14.72
C PHE A 106 -14.30 -15.26 13.35
N ALA A 107 -14.98 -15.73 12.30
CA ALA A 107 -14.69 -15.35 10.93
C ALA A 107 -16.00 -15.35 10.14
N GLN A 108 -16.18 -14.35 9.27
CA GLN A 108 -17.31 -14.27 8.36
C GLN A 108 -17.41 -15.54 7.50
N ARG A 109 -18.62 -15.99 7.15
CA ARG A 109 -18.81 -17.17 6.29
C ARG A 109 -18.25 -16.88 4.90
N GLU A 110 -17.73 -17.91 4.25
CA GLU A 110 -17.13 -17.77 2.91
C GLU A 110 -18.13 -17.25 1.88
N ASN A 111 -19.40 -17.66 1.97
CA ASN A 111 -20.47 -17.21 1.07
C ASN A 111 -20.84 -15.73 1.23
N ASP A 112 -20.44 -15.09 2.33
CA ASP A 112 -20.66 -13.66 2.56
C ASP A 112 -19.44 -12.81 2.14
N MET A 113 -18.41 -13.44 1.55
CA MET A 113 -17.16 -12.80 1.13
C MET A 113 -16.90 -13.04 -0.36
N SER A 114 -16.14 -12.15 -1.00
CA SER A 114 -15.60 -12.45 -2.33
C SER A 114 -14.58 -13.60 -2.23
N LYS A 115 -14.44 -14.38 -3.31
CA LYS A 115 -13.44 -15.46 -3.39
C LYS A 115 -12.02 -14.97 -3.05
N ASP A 116 -11.70 -13.75 -3.47
CA ASP A 116 -10.38 -13.15 -3.20
C ASP A 116 -10.23 -12.76 -1.74
N ALA A 117 -11.25 -12.16 -1.12
CA ALA A 117 -11.21 -11.83 0.31
C ALA A 117 -11.06 -13.09 1.19
N VAL A 118 -11.71 -14.20 0.82
CA VAL A 118 -11.50 -15.51 1.48
C VAL A 118 -10.04 -15.95 1.39
N ARG A 119 -9.43 -15.86 0.20
CA ARG A 119 -8.01 -16.22 -0.01
C ARG A 119 -7.07 -15.30 0.75
N TYR A 120 -7.31 -13.99 0.75
CA TYR A 120 -6.51 -13.02 1.50
C TYR A 120 -6.57 -13.32 3.00
N ARG A 121 -7.74 -13.69 3.52
CA ARG A 121 -7.86 -14.12 4.92
C ARG A 121 -6.97 -15.33 5.22
N PHE A 122 -7.01 -16.38 4.40
CA PHE A 122 -6.16 -17.56 4.60
C PHE A 122 -4.67 -17.22 4.53
N ALA A 123 -4.28 -16.34 3.61
CA ALA A 123 -2.91 -15.87 3.47
C ALA A 123 -2.42 -15.18 4.76
N VAL A 124 -3.22 -14.27 5.33
CA VAL A 124 -2.87 -13.59 6.58
C VAL A 124 -2.78 -14.56 7.75
N LEU A 125 -3.76 -15.46 7.90
CA LEU A 125 -3.75 -16.44 8.98
C LEU A 125 -2.53 -17.36 8.90
N SER A 126 -2.12 -17.74 7.69
CA SER A 126 -0.91 -18.53 7.45
C SER A 126 0.37 -17.74 7.79
N GLN A 127 0.40 -16.45 7.43
CA GLN A 127 1.50 -15.56 7.78
C GLN A 127 1.63 -15.38 9.31
N LEU A 128 0.51 -15.22 10.02
CA LEU A 128 0.49 -15.14 11.48
C LEU A 128 0.95 -16.45 12.11
N HIS A 129 0.46 -17.58 11.62
CA HIS A 129 0.90 -18.88 12.09
C HIS A 129 2.42 -19.08 11.93
N ARG A 130 2.99 -18.71 10.77
CA ARG A 130 4.44 -18.73 10.55
C ARG A 130 5.17 -17.81 11.52
N ALA A 131 4.70 -16.58 11.72
CA ALA A 131 5.33 -15.62 12.63
C ALA A 131 5.30 -16.11 14.09
N ILE A 132 4.24 -16.80 14.51
CA ILE A 132 4.14 -17.40 15.85
C ILE A 132 5.15 -18.54 15.99
N LEU A 133 5.23 -19.43 15.01
CA LEU A 133 6.15 -20.58 15.04
C LEU A 133 7.63 -20.17 15.00
N THR A 134 7.96 -19.11 14.27
CA THR A 134 9.35 -18.64 14.12
C THR A 134 9.74 -17.56 15.13
N SER A 135 8.85 -17.22 16.06
CA SER A 135 9.15 -16.19 17.06
C SER A 135 10.32 -16.65 17.95
N PRO A 136 11.37 -15.82 18.12
CA PRO A 136 12.53 -16.18 18.94
C PRO A 136 12.22 -16.16 20.45
N THR A 137 11.09 -15.58 20.84
CA THR A 137 10.66 -15.42 22.24
C THR A 137 9.18 -15.75 22.38
N PRO A 138 8.72 -16.28 23.53
CA PRO A 138 7.29 -16.50 23.76
C PRO A 138 6.45 -15.22 23.55
N LEU A 139 5.41 -15.32 22.73
CA LEU A 139 4.50 -14.20 22.48
C LEU A 139 3.50 -14.02 23.63
N PRO A 140 3.19 -12.78 24.04
CA PRO A 140 2.18 -12.53 25.07
C PRO A 140 0.78 -12.91 24.58
N PRO A 141 -0.14 -13.31 25.50
CA PRO A 141 -1.54 -13.50 25.16
C PRO A 141 -2.12 -12.24 24.50
N THR A 142 -2.61 -12.38 23.27
CA THR A 142 -3.06 -11.25 22.45
C THR A 142 -4.42 -11.58 21.83
N THR A 143 -5.38 -10.67 21.92
CA THR A 143 -6.61 -10.74 21.11
C THR A 143 -6.51 -9.73 19.99
N PHE A 144 -7.07 -10.05 18.83
CA PHE A 144 -7.03 -9.16 17.68
C PHE A 144 -8.30 -9.24 16.85
N SER A 145 -8.56 -8.16 16.12
CA SER A 145 -9.51 -8.10 15.02
C SER A 145 -8.74 -7.79 13.75
N LEU A 146 -9.06 -8.43 12.65
CA LEU A 146 -8.34 -8.34 11.37
C LEU A 146 -9.33 -8.09 10.23
N THR A 147 -9.06 -7.07 9.42
CA THR A 147 -9.74 -6.83 8.15
C THR A 147 -8.82 -7.16 6.98
N VAL A 148 -9.38 -7.73 5.91
CA VAL A 148 -8.68 -7.95 4.64
C VAL A 148 -9.05 -6.91 3.57
N SER A 149 -9.82 -5.89 3.96
CA SER A 149 -10.19 -4.77 3.09
C SER A 149 -9.05 -3.78 2.92
N ASP A 150 -8.96 -3.18 1.72
CA ASP A 150 -8.07 -2.05 1.42
C ASP A 150 -8.33 -0.85 2.34
N THR A 151 -9.58 -0.66 2.76
CA THR A 151 -9.96 0.39 3.70
C THR A 151 -9.76 -0.11 5.13
N PRO A 152 -8.87 0.52 5.92
CA PRO A 152 -8.67 0.14 7.30
C PRO A 152 -9.95 0.27 8.11
N ARG A 153 -10.18 -0.68 9.02
CA ARG A 153 -11.30 -0.64 9.97
C ARG A 153 -10.77 -0.29 11.36
N THR A 154 -11.42 0.65 12.02
CA THR A 154 -11.08 1.04 13.39
C THR A 154 -11.12 -0.17 14.33
N GLY A 155 -10.17 -0.24 15.26
CA GLY A 155 -10.02 -1.34 16.21
C GLY A 155 -9.56 -2.65 15.60
N SER A 156 -8.95 -2.62 14.40
CA SER A 156 -8.44 -3.81 13.73
C SER A 156 -7.04 -3.63 13.17
N TRP A 157 -6.41 -4.76 12.84
CA TRP A 157 -5.18 -4.82 12.08
C TRP A 157 -5.47 -4.53 10.60
N SER A 158 -4.62 -3.71 9.97
CA SER A 158 -4.80 -3.22 8.60
C SER A 158 -3.51 -3.26 7.79
N PHE A 159 -3.64 -3.29 6.46
CA PHE A 159 -2.48 -3.23 5.56
C PHE A 159 -2.14 -1.82 5.08
N ALA A 160 -3.02 -0.86 5.35
CA ALA A 160 -2.86 0.53 4.96
C ALA A 160 -3.10 1.45 6.15
N ARG A 161 -2.55 2.66 6.04
CA ARG A 161 -2.97 3.78 6.87
C ARG A 161 -4.31 4.29 6.34
N PRO A 162 -5.25 4.69 7.20
CA PRO A 162 -6.47 5.28 6.70
C PRO A 162 -6.16 6.65 6.09
N ALA A 163 -6.99 7.07 5.13
CA ALA A 163 -6.80 8.36 4.49
C ALA A 163 -6.92 9.48 5.55
N ILE A 164 -5.87 10.28 5.70
CA ILE A 164 -5.88 11.41 6.63
C ILE A 164 -6.74 12.52 6.01
N THR A 165 -7.89 12.80 6.61
CA THR A 165 -8.56 14.08 6.40
C THR A 165 -8.24 15.03 7.55
N PRO A 166 -8.22 16.36 7.33
CA PRO A 166 -7.97 17.34 8.41
C PRO A 166 -8.90 17.21 9.62
N SER A 167 -10.05 16.54 9.44
CA SER A 167 -11.08 16.28 10.45
C SER A 167 -11.07 14.85 11.00
N SER A 168 -10.13 14.00 10.59
CA SER A 168 -10.10 12.60 11.02
C SER A 168 -9.66 12.50 12.48
N PRO A 169 -10.46 11.90 13.38
CA PRO A 169 -10.01 11.60 14.75
C PRO A 169 -8.80 10.67 14.74
N ALA A 170 -8.03 10.64 15.83
CA ALA A 170 -6.90 9.74 15.99
C ALA A 170 -7.29 8.29 15.65
N GLN A 171 -6.67 7.74 14.60
CA GLN A 171 -7.15 6.51 13.98
C GLN A 171 -6.58 5.29 14.69
N ASN A 172 -7.47 4.60 15.40
CA ASN A 172 -7.19 3.36 16.12
C ASN A 172 -7.10 2.17 15.14
N HIS A 173 -6.02 2.10 14.38
CA HIS A 173 -5.66 0.99 13.49
C HIS A 173 -4.28 0.46 13.88
N TRP A 174 -3.99 -0.80 13.55
CA TRP A 174 -2.68 -1.40 13.78
C TRP A 174 -2.10 -1.91 12.46
N PRO A 175 -1.01 -1.34 11.93
CA PRO A 175 -0.45 -1.77 10.67
C PRO A 175 0.15 -3.17 10.78
N MET A 176 0.00 -3.98 9.73
CA MET A 176 0.63 -5.28 9.61
C MET A 176 1.09 -5.53 8.17
N PRO A 177 2.05 -6.45 7.93
CA PRO A 177 2.47 -6.71 6.56
C PRO A 177 1.34 -7.31 5.73
N HIS A 178 1.24 -6.88 4.47
CA HIS A 178 0.19 -7.24 3.53
C HIS A 178 0.16 -8.75 3.23
N PHE A 179 -1.01 -9.30 2.93
CA PHE A 179 -1.22 -10.73 2.65
C PHE A 179 -0.35 -11.28 1.49
N SER A 180 0.11 -10.41 0.61
CA SER A 180 1.01 -10.73 -0.50
C SER A 180 2.36 -11.31 -0.08
N HIS A 181 2.77 -11.17 1.19
CA HIS A 181 3.95 -11.85 1.75
C HIS A 181 3.75 -13.37 1.92
N TRP A 182 2.51 -13.85 1.71
CA TRP A 182 2.18 -15.27 1.66
C TRP A 182 1.66 -15.66 0.29
N THR A 183 0.65 -14.95 -0.23
CA THR A 183 0.14 -15.17 -1.59
C THR A 183 -0.64 -13.96 -2.05
N TRP A 184 -0.59 -13.69 -3.35
CA TRP A 184 -1.57 -12.90 -4.06
C TRP A 184 -2.16 -13.81 -5.15
N PRO A 185 -3.41 -14.26 -5.05
CA PRO A 185 -4.05 -15.12 -6.05
C PRO A 185 -4.44 -14.36 -7.32
N ASN A 186 -3.53 -13.53 -7.85
CA ASN A 186 -3.68 -12.78 -9.08
C ASN A 186 -2.60 -13.27 -10.08
N PRO A 187 -2.96 -13.72 -11.29
CA PRO A 187 -1.97 -14.17 -12.27
C PRO A 187 -0.98 -13.08 -12.71
N LEU A 188 -1.28 -11.81 -12.43
CA LEU A 188 -0.40 -10.68 -12.74
C LEU A 188 0.62 -10.39 -11.62
N VAL A 189 0.37 -10.85 -10.39
CA VAL A 189 1.20 -10.54 -9.22
C VAL A 189 1.35 -11.79 -8.36
N GLY A 190 2.58 -12.30 -8.25
CA GLY A 190 2.92 -13.44 -7.40
C GLY A 190 3.04 -13.09 -5.92
N PRO A 191 3.40 -14.07 -5.06
CA PRO A 191 3.84 -13.77 -3.70
C PRO A 191 5.09 -12.89 -3.72
N PHE A 192 5.26 -12.08 -2.68
CA PHE A 192 6.25 -11.00 -2.67
C PHE A 192 7.69 -11.48 -2.88
N ASP A 193 8.05 -12.64 -2.33
CA ASP A 193 9.37 -13.27 -2.53
C ASP A 193 9.62 -13.65 -3.99
N ALA A 194 8.66 -14.32 -4.64
CA ALA A 194 8.77 -14.66 -6.06
C ALA A 194 8.89 -13.41 -6.95
N VAL A 195 8.19 -12.33 -6.61
CA VAL A 195 8.30 -11.04 -7.32
C VAL A 195 9.69 -10.44 -7.15
N LEU A 196 10.25 -10.45 -5.92
CA LEU A 196 11.60 -9.95 -5.66
C LEU A 196 12.67 -10.78 -6.39
N ASP A 197 12.55 -12.11 -6.37
CA ASP A 197 13.47 -13.00 -7.09
C ASP A 197 13.45 -12.72 -8.59
N ARG A 198 12.27 -12.46 -9.17
CA ARG A 198 12.15 -12.12 -10.58
C ARG A 198 12.78 -10.76 -10.90
N ILE A 199 12.50 -9.73 -10.09
CA ILE A 199 13.12 -8.41 -10.22
C ILE A 199 14.65 -8.54 -10.18
N ALA A 200 15.19 -9.34 -9.25
CA ALA A 200 16.62 -9.58 -9.13
C ALA A 200 17.22 -10.33 -10.34
N GLY A 201 16.43 -11.17 -11.03
CA GLY A 201 16.79 -11.75 -12.31
C GLY A 201 16.90 -10.69 -13.42
N ILE A 202 15.84 -9.90 -13.60
CA ILE A 202 15.76 -8.87 -14.63
C ILE A 202 16.86 -7.82 -14.46
N GLU A 203 17.06 -7.29 -13.25
CA GLU A 203 18.07 -6.26 -12.98
C GLU A 203 19.51 -6.76 -13.18
N ARG A 204 19.73 -8.08 -13.18
CA ARG A 204 21.04 -8.69 -13.47
C ARG A 204 21.35 -8.67 -14.97
N GLU A 205 20.32 -8.77 -15.80
CA GLU A 205 20.41 -8.81 -17.25
C GLU A 205 20.26 -7.41 -17.87
N ALA A 206 19.47 -6.52 -17.26
CA ALA A 206 19.17 -5.18 -17.76
C ALA A 206 19.93 -4.09 -17.00
N ARG A 207 21.08 -3.67 -17.55
CA ARG A 207 21.91 -2.63 -16.94
C ARG A 207 21.20 -1.27 -16.99
N TRP A 208 21.56 -0.38 -16.06
CA TRP A 208 20.99 0.98 -16.02
C TRP A 208 21.04 1.71 -17.37
N ARG A 209 22.16 1.61 -18.09
CA ARG A 209 22.36 2.28 -19.40
C ARG A 209 21.49 1.70 -20.53
N GLU A 210 20.92 0.53 -20.34
CA GLU A 210 20.08 -0.17 -21.32
C GLU A 210 18.58 0.07 -21.06
N LYS A 211 18.22 0.66 -19.92
CA LYS A 211 16.84 1.03 -19.61
C LYS A 211 16.40 2.15 -20.57
N ILE A 212 15.15 2.07 -21.02
CA ILE A 212 14.56 3.11 -21.88
C ILE A 212 14.52 4.45 -21.15
N ASP A 213 14.90 5.53 -21.83
CA ASP A 213 14.89 6.89 -21.28
C ASP A 213 13.48 7.52 -21.34
N LYS A 214 12.52 6.86 -20.67
CA LYS A 214 11.12 7.29 -20.59
C LYS A 214 10.54 7.09 -19.20
N ALA A 215 9.64 7.98 -18.81
CA ALA A 215 8.77 7.75 -17.67
C ALA A 215 7.75 6.66 -18.01
N VAL A 216 7.71 5.57 -17.24
CA VAL A 216 6.82 4.43 -17.48
C VAL A 216 5.70 4.37 -16.44
N TRP A 217 4.47 4.14 -16.90
CA TRP A 217 3.36 3.77 -16.02
C TRP A 217 2.35 2.90 -16.76
N ARG A 218 1.86 1.86 -16.08
CA ARG A 218 0.74 1.01 -16.50
C ARG A 218 -0.18 0.78 -15.33
N GLY A 219 -1.47 0.96 -15.54
CA GLY A 219 -2.44 0.61 -14.52
C GLY A 219 -3.83 1.15 -14.74
N THR A 220 -4.65 0.86 -13.75
CA THR A 220 -6.05 1.24 -13.74
C THR A 220 -6.24 2.73 -13.46
N VAL A 221 -6.97 3.43 -14.34
CA VAL A 221 -7.16 4.90 -14.25
C VAL A 221 -8.28 5.34 -13.31
N TRP A 222 -9.21 4.46 -12.94
CA TRP A 222 -10.36 4.83 -12.10
C TRP A 222 -10.07 4.82 -10.59
N PHE A 223 -8.99 4.18 -10.14
CA PHE A 223 -8.55 4.26 -8.74
C PHE A 223 -7.71 5.52 -8.52
N SER A 224 -8.31 6.61 -8.08
CA SER A 224 -7.56 7.82 -7.71
C SER A 224 -7.92 8.27 -6.28
N PRO A 225 -7.01 8.97 -5.58
CA PRO A 225 -7.27 9.46 -4.23
C PRO A 225 -8.54 10.33 -4.18
N ILE A 226 -9.25 10.32 -3.06
CA ILE A 226 -10.47 11.12 -2.86
C ILE A 226 -10.22 12.60 -3.14
N GLY A 227 -9.06 13.13 -2.73
CA GLY A 227 -8.65 14.52 -2.96
C GLY A 227 -8.25 14.86 -4.39
N ASN A 228 -8.09 13.86 -5.28
CA ASN A 228 -7.76 14.09 -6.69
C ASN A 228 -8.28 12.93 -7.55
N LYS A 229 -9.59 12.93 -7.82
CA LYS A 229 -10.30 11.83 -8.52
C LYS A 229 -9.84 11.58 -9.96
N ASP A 230 -9.18 12.55 -10.58
CA ASP A 230 -8.70 12.45 -11.95
C ASP A 230 -7.17 12.34 -12.04
N LEU A 231 -6.46 12.13 -10.93
CA LEU A 231 -5.00 12.08 -10.88
C LEU A 231 -4.40 11.18 -11.97
N ARG A 232 -4.85 9.92 -12.06
CA ARG A 232 -4.33 8.96 -13.04
C ARG A 232 -4.79 9.24 -14.46
N LYS A 233 -6.02 9.73 -14.64
CA LYS A 233 -6.53 10.14 -15.96
C LYS A 233 -5.74 11.32 -16.52
N ASN A 234 -5.44 12.29 -15.67
CA ASN A 234 -4.66 13.47 -16.01
C ASN A 234 -3.20 13.09 -16.33
N LEU A 235 -2.61 12.15 -15.59
CA LEU A 235 -1.29 11.61 -15.91
C LEU A 235 -1.24 11.04 -17.35
N VAL A 236 -2.18 10.14 -17.69
CA VAL A 236 -2.28 9.57 -19.05
C VAL A 236 -2.52 10.66 -20.10
N LYS A 237 -3.42 11.62 -19.81
CA LYS A 237 -3.74 12.72 -20.74
C LYS A 237 -2.53 13.60 -21.04
N VAL A 238 -1.77 13.99 -20.02
CA VAL A 238 -0.60 14.88 -20.15
C VAL A 238 0.56 14.18 -20.85
N ALA A 239 0.71 12.88 -20.62
CA ALA A 239 1.76 12.05 -21.21
C ALA A 239 1.49 11.66 -22.68
N LYS A 240 0.24 11.77 -23.15
CA LYS A 240 -0.15 11.29 -24.48
C LYS A 240 0.67 11.98 -25.59
N GLY A 241 1.35 11.16 -26.39
CA GLY A 241 2.16 11.61 -27.53
C GLY A 241 3.44 12.35 -27.14
N LYS A 242 3.86 12.27 -25.89
CA LYS A 242 5.13 12.87 -25.44
C LYS A 242 6.27 11.88 -25.61
N GLU A 243 7.39 12.32 -26.18
CA GLU A 243 8.55 11.47 -26.44
C GLU A 243 9.19 10.94 -25.15
N TRP A 244 9.12 11.72 -24.07
CA TRP A 244 9.63 11.35 -22.74
C TRP A 244 8.76 10.33 -21.99
N ALA A 245 7.58 9.99 -22.51
CA ALA A 245 6.58 9.22 -21.76
C ALA A 245 6.23 7.91 -22.45
N ASP A 246 6.19 6.84 -21.65
CA ASP A 246 5.54 5.59 -21.96
C ASP A 246 4.50 5.28 -20.87
N ILE A 247 3.40 6.03 -20.91
CA ILE A 247 2.36 6.04 -19.87
C ILE A 247 1.02 5.70 -20.52
N GLU A 248 0.44 4.57 -20.12
CA GLU A 248 -0.82 4.08 -20.67
C GLU A 248 -1.72 3.49 -19.58
N ALA A 249 -3.03 3.51 -19.85
CA ALA A 249 -3.96 2.70 -19.06
C ALA A 249 -3.67 1.21 -19.28
N GLY A 250 -3.79 0.43 -18.22
CA GLY A 250 -3.78 -1.03 -18.30
C GLY A 250 -5.02 -1.53 -19.06
N ARG A 251 -4.81 -2.45 -20.00
CA ARG A 251 -5.82 -3.10 -20.83
C ARG A 251 -5.68 -4.61 -20.66
N ALA A 252 -6.76 -5.25 -20.24
CA ALA A 252 -6.84 -6.70 -20.19
C ALA A 252 -7.02 -7.31 -21.58
N GLU A 253 -6.64 -8.57 -21.75
CA GLU A 253 -6.99 -9.35 -22.93
C GLU A 253 -8.52 -9.49 -23.05
N VAL A 254 -9.04 -9.19 -24.24
CA VAL A 254 -10.45 -9.46 -24.55
C VAL A 254 -10.54 -10.83 -25.19
N LYS A 255 -11.27 -11.75 -24.56
CA LYS A 255 -11.49 -13.12 -25.06
C LYS A 255 -12.92 -13.29 -25.54
N ASN A 256 -13.10 -14.06 -26.62
CA ASN A 256 -14.40 -14.50 -27.06
C ASN A 256 -15.02 -15.38 -25.96
N ALA A 257 -16.19 -14.99 -25.46
CA ALA A 257 -16.83 -15.68 -24.34
C ALA A 257 -17.20 -17.14 -24.64
N THR A 258 -17.38 -17.50 -25.91
CA THR A 258 -17.78 -18.85 -26.35
C THR A 258 -16.58 -19.74 -26.64
N THR A 259 -15.56 -19.22 -27.33
CA THR A 259 -14.40 -20.02 -27.78
C THR A 259 -13.18 -19.90 -26.88
N GLY A 260 -13.14 -18.90 -25.99
CA GLY A 260 -11.98 -18.60 -25.15
C GLY A 260 -10.79 -17.98 -25.89
N VAL A 261 -10.89 -17.80 -27.21
CA VAL A 261 -9.82 -17.25 -28.05
C VAL A 261 -9.64 -15.76 -27.78
N VAL A 262 -8.39 -15.30 -27.67
CA VAL A 262 -8.05 -13.87 -27.53
C VAL A 262 -8.40 -13.14 -28.82
N VAL A 263 -9.27 -12.14 -28.71
CA VAL A 263 -9.76 -11.30 -29.81
C VAL A 263 -9.03 -9.95 -29.84
N GLU A 264 -8.68 -9.42 -28.67
CA GLU A 264 -7.82 -8.25 -28.54
C GLU A 264 -6.75 -8.53 -27.48
N LYS A 265 -5.48 -8.34 -27.85
CA LYS A 265 -4.37 -8.51 -26.91
C LYS A 265 -4.32 -7.29 -25.98
N GLY A 266 -4.34 -7.56 -24.68
CA GLY A 266 -4.09 -6.55 -23.66
C GLY A 266 -2.64 -6.07 -23.65
N ASN A 267 -2.33 -5.12 -22.76
CA ASN A 267 -0.96 -4.75 -22.40
C ASN A 267 -0.59 -5.24 -20.98
N GLU A 268 -1.40 -6.15 -20.44
CA GLU A 268 -1.08 -6.88 -19.21
C GLU A 268 0.05 -7.88 -19.46
N ILE A 269 0.97 -7.95 -18.51
CA ILE A 269 2.09 -8.89 -18.53
C ILE A 269 1.88 -9.77 -17.31
N ARG A 270 1.78 -11.08 -17.52
CA ARG A 270 1.65 -12.02 -16.41
C ARG A 270 2.93 -12.08 -15.61
N ILE A 271 2.86 -12.48 -14.35
CA ILE A 271 4.08 -12.54 -13.52
C ILE A 271 5.07 -13.58 -14.06
N GLU A 272 4.60 -14.60 -14.78
CA GLU A 272 5.46 -15.59 -15.45
C GLU A 272 6.09 -15.09 -16.75
N GLU A 273 5.54 -14.00 -17.32
CA GLU A 273 6.01 -13.36 -18.56
C GLU A 273 6.86 -12.12 -18.33
N PHE A 274 6.72 -11.50 -17.15
CA PHE A 274 7.77 -10.66 -16.56
C PHE A 274 9.04 -11.45 -16.50
#